data_AF-A0A2G5BCL5-F1
#
_entry.id   AF-A0A2G5BCL5-F1
#
_cell.length_a   1.000
_cell.length_b   1.000
_cell.length_c   1.000
_cell.angle_alpha   90.00
_cell.angle_beta   90.00
_cell.angle_gamma   90.00
#
_symmetry.space_group_name_H-M   'P 1'
#
loop_
_entity.id
_entity.type
_entity.pdbx_description
1 polymer ?
#
loop_
_entity_poly.entity_id
_entity_poly.type
_entity_poly.pdbx_seq_one_letter_code
_entity_poly.pdbx_strand_id
1 'polypeptide(L)'
;MNYTEPADAPKNESTLRKVVHTIDDHVLVFDPPDENDGDRRAPVGASNKRHKDIRFVFDRVYGEESTQRDLYEGTTRGLLDSVMSGYNATVFAYGATGCGKTYTITGCPEDPGVIFLTMQELFERVNAAEDERAIEVSLSYLEVYNETIRDLLVDNSAQAVPLALREDARQGVTVAGLSDHVPHNVEEVMGLLLRGNENRTMSPTEANAVSSRSHAVLQVHVRQKPKAGGLQTDVTTATLSIIDLAGSERATVARNNGTRMREGANINRSLLALANCINALCDQKTKRHIPYRDSKLTRLLKFSLGGNCRTVMITCVSPASTYYEETHNTLKYANRAKNIKTTVAKNTKSTQVHLAQYQGKIREQSDEIKRLQRE
;
A
#
# COMPACT_ATOMS: atom_id res chain seq x y z
N MET A 1 17.61 -1.71 -29.31
CA MET A 1 17.12 -0.54 -30.07
C MET A 1 17.84 0.67 -29.52
N ASN A 2 18.46 1.47 -30.40
CA ASN A 2 19.19 2.67 -30.02
C ASN A 2 18.21 3.72 -29.46
N TYR A 3 18.38 4.11 -28.20
CA TYR A 3 17.67 5.23 -27.60
C TYR A 3 18.30 6.53 -28.09
N THR A 4 17.65 7.18 -29.04
CA THR A 4 17.87 8.61 -29.30
C THR A 4 17.25 9.40 -28.15
N GLU A 5 18.09 10.12 -27.41
CA GLU A 5 17.66 11.12 -26.43
C GLU A 5 16.74 12.16 -27.09
N PRO A 6 15.65 12.59 -26.44
CA PRO A 6 14.87 13.72 -26.92
C PRO A 6 15.70 15.00 -26.78
N ALA A 7 16.02 15.60 -27.92
CA ALA A 7 16.57 16.95 -28.02
C ALA A 7 15.49 17.97 -27.61
N ASP A 8 15.34 18.24 -26.31
CA ASP A 8 14.85 19.50 -25.72
C ASP A 8 14.78 19.41 -24.18
N ALA A 9 15.85 18.94 -23.54
CA ALA A 9 16.02 19.13 -22.11
C ALA A 9 16.52 20.57 -21.85
N PRO A 10 15.81 21.40 -21.06
CA PRO A 10 16.30 22.73 -20.72
C PRO A 10 17.61 22.59 -19.92
N LYS A 11 18.71 23.05 -20.52
CA LYS A 11 20.04 23.16 -19.91
C LYS A 11 20.02 24.16 -18.76
N ASN A 12 19.53 23.77 -17.58
CA ASN A 12 19.72 24.50 -16.31
C ASN A 12 19.31 23.65 -15.08
N GLU A 13 19.89 22.45 -14.92
CA GLU A 13 19.66 21.62 -13.72
C GLU A 13 20.43 22.11 -12.47
N SER A 14 21.26 23.15 -12.55
CA SER A 14 22.14 23.58 -11.44
C SER A 14 21.59 24.67 -10.51
N THR A 15 20.28 24.97 -10.48
CA THR A 15 19.75 26.14 -9.71
C THR A 15 18.48 25.91 -8.89
N LEU A 16 18.01 24.67 -8.70
CA LEU A 16 16.86 24.43 -7.83
C LEU A 16 17.29 24.30 -6.37
N ARG A 17 16.77 25.20 -5.53
CA ARG A 17 16.99 25.19 -4.08
C ARG A 17 16.41 23.91 -3.47
N LYS A 18 17.20 23.25 -2.61
CA LYS A 18 16.71 22.14 -1.78
C LYS A 18 15.87 22.69 -0.63
N VAL A 19 14.63 22.21 -0.48
CA VAL A 19 13.67 22.68 0.52
C VAL A 19 13.42 21.65 1.63
N VAL A 20 14.10 20.51 1.57
CA VAL A 20 14.08 19.46 2.59
C VAL A 20 15.51 19.06 2.92
N HIS A 21 15.83 19.03 4.20
CA HIS A 21 17.12 18.57 4.70
C HIS A 21 16.89 17.54 5.80
N THR A 22 17.51 16.37 5.68
CA THR A 22 17.53 15.34 6.71
C THR A 22 18.58 15.71 7.75
N ILE A 23 18.17 15.84 9.02
CA ILE A 23 19.12 16.06 10.13
C ILE A 23 19.69 14.72 10.58
N ASP A 24 18.81 13.75 10.81
CA ASP A 24 19.14 12.41 11.26
C ASP A 24 18.05 11.43 10.78
N ASP A 25 18.15 10.19 11.24
CA ASP A 25 17.24 9.09 10.90
C ASP A 25 15.78 9.30 11.34
N HIS A 26 15.46 10.35 12.09
CA HIS A 26 14.13 10.62 12.64
C HIS A 26 13.62 12.04 12.35
N VAL A 27 14.51 12.98 12.07
CA VAL A 27 14.19 14.40 11.95
C VAL A 27 14.57 14.93 10.57
N LEU A 28 13.61 15.62 9.94
CA LEU A 28 13.85 16.44 8.76
C LEU A 28 13.38 17.88 8.98
N VAL A 29 14.02 18.81 8.28
CA VAL A 29 13.67 20.23 8.24
C VAL A 29 13.10 20.58 6.88
N PHE A 30 11.94 21.24 6.90
CA PHE A 30 11.32 21.83 5.72
C PHE A 30 11.60 23.34 5.67
N ASP A 31 12.10 23.79 4.51
CA ASP A 31 12.46 25.18 4.21
C ASP A 31 13.43 25.78 5.24
N PRO A 32 14.61 25.16 5.47
CA PRO A 32 15.65 25.75 6.31
C PRO A 32 16.19 27.04 5.68
N PRO A 33 16.73 27.96 6.49
CA PRO A 33 17.39 29.15 5.95
C PRO A 33 18.57 28.78 5.06
N ASP A 34 18.79 29.56 4.01
CA ASP A 34 19.98 29.36 3.17
C ASP A 34 21.23 29.65 4.01
N GLU A 35 22.27 28.80 3.95
CA GLU A 35 23.51 28.96 4.73
C GLU A 35 24.19 30.33 4.49
N ASN A 36 23.90 30.98 3.36
CA ASN A 36 24.42 32.30 2.97
C ASN A 36 23.52 33.50 3.34
N ASP A 37 22.35 33.29 3.96
CA ASP A 37 21.40 34.36 4.27
C ASP A 37 21.76 35.14 5.56
N GLY A 38 22.72 34.62 6.34
CA GLY A 38 23.22 35.26 7.55
C GLY A 38 24.05 36.54 7.33
N ASP A 39 24.51 36.80 6.09
CA ASP A 39 25.49 37.86 5.80
C ASP A 39 25.03 38.89 4.74
N ARG A 40 23.82 38.73 4.17
CA ARG A 40 23.29 39.64 3.14
C ARG A 40 22.13 40.46 3.68
N ARG A 41 22.35 41.77 3.87
CA ARG A 41 21.25 42.73 4.09
C ARG A 41 20.28 42.65 2.92
N ALA A 42 19.06 42.15 3.16
CA ALA A 42 18.02 42.04 2.15
C ALA A 42 17.72 43.43 1.52
N PRO A 43 17.54 43.52 0.19
CA PRO A 43 17.16 44.77 -0.45
C PRO A 43 15.77 45.21 0.02
N VAL A 44 15.62 46.49 0.35
CA VAL A 44 14.33 47.08 0.71
C VAL A 44 13.38 46.97 -0.48
N GLY A 45 12.33 46.15 -0.34
CA GLY A 45 11.25 46.02 -1.35
C GLY A 45 11.05 44.62 -1.93
N ALA A 46 11.91 43.63 -1.63
CA ALA A 46 11.61 42.23 -1.93
C ALA A 46 10.60 41.68 -0.92
N SER A 47 9.60 40.94 -1.40
CA SER A 47 8.71 40.15 -0.53
C SER A 47 9.54 39.11 0.20
N ASN A 48 10.01 39.44 1.41
CA ASN A 48 10.69 38.52 2.31
C ASN A 48 9.71 37.43 2.75
N LYS A 49 9.51 36.39 1.93
CA LYS A 49 8.95 35.13 2.42
C LYS A 49 9.99 34.53 3.36
N ARG A 50 9.84 34.86 4.65
CA ARG A 50 10.64 34.31 5.74
C ARG A 50 10.60 32.78 5.65
N HIS A 51 11.76 32.15 5.65
CA HIS A 51 11.92 30.69 5.68
C HIS A 51 11.05 30.10 6.80
N LYS A 52 10.34 29.01 6.51
CA LYS A 52 9.47 28.40 7.51
C LYS A 52 10.25 27.66 8.60
N ASP A 53 11.40 27.08 8.28
CA ASP A 53 12.28 26.32 9.17
C ASP A 53 11.49 25.34 10.09
N ILE A 54 10.66 24.50 9.47
CA ILE A 54 9.75 23.61 10.20
C ILE A 54 10.40 22.25 10.36
N ARG A 55 10.57 21.82 11.61
CA ARG A 55 11.04 20.47 11.93
C ARG A 55 9.88 19.48 11.96
N PHE A 56 10.04 18.36 11.27
CA PHE A 56 9.17 17.21 11.35
C PHE A 56 9.91 16.02 11.95
N VAL A 57 9.25 15.28 12.83
CA VAL A 57 9.79 14.09 13.48
C VAL A 57 8.94 12.88 13.08
N PHE A 58 9.58 11.83 12.56
CA PHE A 58 8.96 10.60 12.09
C PHE A 58 9.62 9.37 12.73
N ASP A 59 8.98 8.21 12.59
CA ASP A 59 9.53 6.95 13.06
C ASP A 59 10.85 6.62 12.36
N ARG A 60 10.98 6.98 11.08
CA ARG A 60 12.21 6.90 10.30
C ARG A 60 12.20 7.93 9.16
N VAL A 61 13.36 8.45 8.79
CA VAL A 61 13.61 9.34 7.66
C VAL A 61 14.72 8.74 6.81
N TYR A 62 14.49 8.67 5.50
CA TYR A 62 15.46 8.15 4.52
C TYR A 62 15.91 9.31 3.62
N GLY A 63 17.22 9.57 3.63
CA GLY A 63 17.86 10.56 2.75
C GLY A 63 18.16 10.02 1.35
N GLU A 64 18.70 10.87 0.47
CA GLU A 64 19.04 10.55 -0.93
C GLU A 64 20.02 9.37 -1.07
N GLU A 65 20.84 9.11 -0.04
CA GLU A 65 21.81 8.00 -0.01
C GLU A 65 21.21 6.66 0.49
N SER A 66 19.93 6.65 0.88
CA SER A 66 19.30 5.43 1.40
C SER A 66 18.95 4.48 0.26
N THR A 67 19.24 3.20 0.44
CA THR A 67 18.95 2.18 -0.57
C THR A 67 17.53 1.61 -0.43
N GLN A 68 17.02 0.95 -1.47
CA GLN A 68 15.76 0.21 -1.40
C GLN A 68 15.80 -0.89 -0.33
N ARG A 69 16.99 -1.46 -0.08
CA ARG A 69 17.23 -2.44 0.98
C ARG A 69 17.05 -1.81 2.36
N ASP A 70 17.64 -0.65 2.62
CA ASP A 70 17.49 0.07 3.90
C ASP A 70 16.03 0.39 4.19
N LEU A 71 15.32 0.86 3.16
CA LEU A 71 13.89 1.14 3.24
C LEU A 71 13.10 -0.13 3.59
N TYR A 72 13.35 -1.23 2.88
CA TYR A 72 12.68 -2.52 3.13
C TYR A 72 12.90 -2.99 4.57
N GLU A 73 14.14 -2.96 5.05
CA GLU A 73 14.51 -3.45 6.38
C GLU A 73 13.88 -2.61 7.49
N GLY A 74 13.82 -1.28 7.32
CA GLY A 74 13.17 -0.39 8.28
C GLY A 74 11.66 -0.24 8.11
N THR A 75 11.03 -0.91 7.13
CA THR A 75 9.57 -0.83 6.90
C THR A 75 8.88 -2.20 6.85
N THR A 76 8.86 -2.86 5.70
CA THR A 76 7.99 -4.02 5.46
C THR A 76 8.54 -5.33 5.99
N ARG A 77 9.85 -5.43 6.24
CA ARG A 77 10.45 -6.62 6.85
C ARG A 77 9.77 -7.01 8.17
N GLY A 78 9.52 -6.03 9.05
CA GLY A 78 8.82 -6.26 10.33
C GLY A 78 7.32 -6.58 10.17
N LEU A 79 6.72 -6.25 9.03
CA LEU A 79 5.34 -6.64 8.73
C LEU A 79 5.24 -8.13 8.43
N LEU A 80 6.27 -8.75 7.85
CA LEU A 80 6.25 -10.18 7.51
C LEU A 80 6.13 -11.07 8.75
N ASP A 81 6.79 -10.73 9.86
CA ASP A 81 6.63 -11.47 11.13
C ASP A 81 5.17 -11.46 11.62
N SER A 82 4.48 -10.34 11.35
CA SER A 82 3.08 -10.14 11.69
C SER A 82 2.16 -10.98 10.80
N VAL A 83 2.42 -10.94 9.49
CA VAL A 83 1.68 -11.71 8.48
C VAL A 83 1.82 -13.21 8.73
N MET A 84 3.05 -13.68 8.97
CA MET A 84 3.34 -15.08 9.29
C MET A 84 2.77 -15.54 10.65
N SER A 85 2.37 -14.59 11.49
CA SER A 85 1.69 -14.84 12.77
C SER A 85 0.16 -14.71 12.68
N GLY A 86 -0.40 -14.42 11.51
CA GLY A 86 -1.85 -14.29 11.29
C GLY A 86 -2.42 -12.90 11.54
N TYR A 87 -1.61 -11.85 11.49
CA TYR A 87 -2.05 -10.45 11.59
C TYR A 87 -2.08 -9.78 10.22
N ASN A 88 -3.08 -8.93 10.00
CA ASN A 88 -3.12 -8.12 8.77
C ASN A 88 -2.04 -7.04 8.82
N ALA A 89 -1.48 -6.76 7.65
CA ALA A 89 -0.49 -5.72 7.46
C ALA A 89 -0.82 -4.87 6.23
N THR A 90 -0.48 -3.59 6.26
CA THR A 90 -0.60 -2.70 5.11
C THR A 90 0.61 -1.80 5.04
N VAL A 91 1.17 -1.66 3.85
CA VAL A 91 2.11 -0.59 3.51
C VAL A 91 1.53 0.20 2.35
N PHE A 92 1.58 1.52 2.43
CA PHE A 92 1.19 2.37 1.31
C PHE A 92 2.14 3.53 1.12
N ALA A 93 2.47 3.83 -0.14
CA ALA A 93 3.25 5.00 -0.51
C ALA A 93 2.32 6.18 -0.80
N TYR A 94 2.66 7.35 -0.26
CA TYR A 94 1.92 8.60 -0.40
C TYR A 94 2.84 9.77 -0.73
N GLY A 95 2.43 10.63 -1.66
CA GLY A 95 3.21 11.79 -2.09
C GLY A 95 2.83 12.25 -3.50
N ALA A 96 3.42 13.36 -3.94
CA ALA A 96 3.13 13.90 -5.26
C ALA A 96 3.72 13.03 -6.38
N THR A 97 3.21 13.19 -7.60
CA THR A 97 3.76 12.53 -8.80
C THR A 97 5.20 12.96 -9.02
N GLY A 98 6.06 11.98 -9.30
CA GLY A 98 7.50 12.20 -9.45
C GLY A 98 8.29 12.19 -8.13
N CYS A 99 7.64 12.09 -6.96
CA CYS A 99 8.36 12.04 -5.67
C CYS A 99 8.90 10.65 -5.30
N GLY A 100 8.75 9.63 -6.14
CA GLY A 100 9.35 8.31 -5.92
C GLY A 100 8.43 7.21 -5.35
N LYS A 101 7.09 7.39 -5.32
CA LYS A 101 6.14 6.36 -4.84
C LYS A 101 6.29 5.01 -5.55
N THR A 102 6.18 5.00 -6.88
CA THR A 102 6.28 3.77 -7.67
C THR A 102 7.70 3.18 -7.63
N TYR A 103 8.73 4.01 -7.57
CA TYR A 103 10.10 3.55 -7.36
C TYR A 103 10.26 2.87 -5.99
N THR A 104 9.70 3.45 -4.93
CA THR A 104 9.68 2.84 -3.58
C THR A 104 8.96 1.50 -3.58
N ILE A 105 7.75 1.43 -4.15
CA ILE A 105 6.88 0.25 -4.08
C ILE A 105 7.32 -0.85 -5.03
N THR A 106 7.52 -0.52 -6.30
CA THR A 106 7.84 -1.49 -7.37
C THR A 106 9.34 -1.53 -7.67
N GLY A 107 10.01 -0.38 -7.69
CA GLY A 107 11.42 -0.25 -8.08
C GLY A 107 11.64 -0.45 -9.57
N CYS A 108 12.88 -0.70 -9.94
CA CYS A 108 13.30 -1.10 -11.28
C CYS A 108 14.04 -2.45 -11.23
N PRO A 109 14.32 -3.10 -12.37
CA PRO A 109 15.03 -4.38 -12.38
C PRO A 109 16.40 -4.34 -11.68
N GLU A 110 17.11 -3.23 -11.78
CA GLU A 110 18.44 -3.02 -11.19
C GLU A 110 18.36 -2.67 -9.69
N ASP A 111 17.25 -2.08 -9.26
CA ASP A 111 17.02 -1.66 -7.87
C ASP A 111 15.57 -2.00 -7.44
N PRO A 112 15.32 -3.27 -7.08
CA PRO A 112 13.98 -3.77 -6.82
C PRO A 112 13.33 -3.10 -5.62
N GLY A 113 12.04 -2.79 -5.74
CA GLY A 113 11.29 -2.13 -4.69
C GLY A 113 10.76 -3.05 -3.60
N VAL A 114 9.99 -2.44 -2.72
CA VAL A 114 9.37 -3.08 -1.56
C VAL A 114 8.61 -4.36 -1.92
N ILE A 115 7.89 -4.40 -3.05
CA ILE A 115 7.15 -5.61 -3.46
C ILE A 115 8.11 -6.79 -3.65
N PHE A 116 9.16 -6.63 -4.45
CA PHE A 116 10.09 -7.72 -4.75
C PHE A 116 10.77 -8.24 -3.48
N LEU A 117 11.37 -7.34 -2.70
CA LEU A 117 12.10 -7.68 -1.47
C LEU A 117 11.18 -8.35 -0.44
N THR A 118 9.94 -7.88 -0.31
CA THR A 118 8.95 -8.46 0.60
C THR A 118 8.49 -9.84 0.15
N MET A 119 8.28 -10.05 -1.16
CA MET A 119 7.85 -11.35 -1.70
C MET A 119 8.97 -12.38 -1.64
N GLN A 120 10.21 -11.97 -1.93
CA GLN A 120 11.38 -12.82 -1.78
C GLN A 120 11.49 -13.38 -0.35
N GLU A 121 11.51 -12.52 0.67
CA GLU A 121 11.64 -12.97 2.06
C GLU A 121 10.37 -13.69 2.56
N LEU A 122 9.19 -13.37 2.00
CA LEU A 122 7.96 -14.12 2.29
C LEU A 122 8.09 -15.58 1.85
N PHE A 123 8.48 -15.83 0.60
CA PHE A 123 8.63 -17.20 0.09
C PHE A 123 9.77 -17.95 0.79
N GLU A 124 10.88 -17.28 1.15
CA GLU A 124 11.92 -17.86 1.99
C GLU A 124 11.36 -18.33 3.35
N ARG A 125 10.54 -17.50 4.02
CA ARG A 125 9.89 -17.88 5.28
C ARG A 125 8.84 -18.98 5.10
N VAL A 126 8.13 -19.01 3.98
CA VAL A 126 7.17 -20.09 3.66
C VAL A 126 7.90 -21.42 3.54
N ASN A 127 8.98 -21.47 2.76
CA ASN A 127 9.77 -22.67 2.55
C ASN A 127 10.43 -23.15 3.85
N ALA A 128 10.95 -22.23 4.67
CA ALA A 128 11.54 -22.55 5.96
C ALA A 128 10.53 -23.14 6.97
N ALA A 129 9.24 -22.82 6.83
CA ALA A 129 8.17 -23.30 7.71
C ALA A 129 7.40 -24.51 7.13
N GLU A 130 7.81 -25.03 5.96
CA GLU A 130 7.06 -26.04 5.22
C GLU A 130 6.85 -27.31 6.04
N ASP A 131 7.85 -27.79 6.79
CA ASP A 131 7.72 -29.03 7.57
C ASP A 131 6.70 -28.94 8.72
N GLU A 132 6.51 -27.75 9.29
CA GLU A 132 5.62 -27.52 10.43
C GLU A 132 4.20 -27.13 10.02
N ARG A 133 4.07 -26.36 8.93
CA ARG A 133 2.83 -25.68 8.53
C ARG A 133 2.60 -25.87 7.05
N ALA A 134 1.36 -26.14 6.67
CA ALA A 134 0.93 -25.99 5.29
C ALA A 134 0.49 -24.54 5.10
N ILE A 135 1.23 -23.83 4.26
CA ILE A 135 1.03 -22.40 3.98
C ILE A 135 0.61 -22.26 2.52
N GLU A 136 -0.47 -21.54 2.31
CA GLU A 136 -1.02 -21.20 1.01
C GLU A 136 -0.92 -19.68 0.84
N VAL A 137 -0.27 -19.26 -0.25
CA VAL A 137 -0.13 -17.84 -0.61
C VAL A 137 -0.95 -17.60 -1.88
N SER A 138 -1.94 -16.71 -1.80
CA SER A 138 -2.64 -16.20 -2.98
C SER A 138 -2.43 -14.69 -3.11
N LEU A 139 -2.61 -14.16 -4.31
CA LEU A 139 -2.49 -12.74 -4.59
C LEU A 139 -3.64 -12.25 -5.48
N SER A 140 -4.05 -11.01 -5.22
CA SER A 140 -4.95 -10.24 -6.06
C SER A 140 -4.34 -8.88 -6.34
N TYR A 141 -4.52 -8.35 -7.55
CA TYR A 141 -4.01 -7.03 -7.90
C TYR A 141 -5.10 -6.22 -8.60
N LEU A 142 -5.43 -5.08 -8.02
CA LEU A 142 -6.52 -4.23 -8.50
C LEU A 142 -6.06 -2.79 -8.63
N GLU A 143 -6.81 -2.04 -9.43
CA GLU A 143 -6.72 -0.59 -9.44
C GLU A 143 -8.03 0.06 -9.03
N VAL A 144 -7.90 1.22 -8.38
CA VAL A 144 -8.98 2.17 -8.13
C VAL A 144 -8.74 3.40 -8.99
N TYR A 145 -9.51 3.55 -10.05
CA TYR A 145 -9.45 4.69 -10.97
C TYR A 145 -10.83 5.30 -11.14
N ASN A 146 -10.94 6.61 -10.98
CA ASN A 146 -12.21 7.34 -11.17
C ASN A 146 -13.39 6.71 -10.39
N GLU A 147 -13.17 6.38 -9.11
CA GLU A 147 -14.14 5.66 -8.24
C GLU A 147 -14.66 4.33 -8.83
N THR A 148 -13.88 3.70 -9.71
CA THR A 148 -14.15 2.39 -10.31
C THR A 148 -13.03 1.43 -9.92
N ILE A 149 -13.40 0.21 -9.55
CA ILE A 149 -12.44 -0.85 -9.19
C ILE A 149 -12.36 -1.80 -10.37
N ARG A 150 -11.13 -2.10 -10.80
CA ARG A 150 -10.86 -3.06 -11.86
C ARG A 150 -9.81 -4.05 -11.40
N ASP A 151 -9.95 -5.29 -11.83
CA ASP A 151 -8.95 -6.32 -11.64
C ASP A 151 -7.86 -6.16 -12.70
N LEU A 152 -6.59 -6.12 -12.28
CA LEU A 152 -5.45 -5.94 -13.19
C LEU A 152 -4.92 -7.27 -13.77
N LEU A 153 -5.38 -8.42 -13.28
CA LEU A 153 -4.85 -9.75 -13.61
C LEU A 153 -5.80 -10.61 -14.46
N VAL A 154 -6.94 -10.06 -14.88
CA VAL A 154 -7.87 -10.68 -15.83
C VAL A 154 -7.65 -10.13 -17.25
N ASP A 155 -8.07 -10.88 -18.27
CA ASP A 155 -7.92 -10.46 -19.66
C ASP A 155 -8.72 -9.17 -19.96
N ASN A 156 -8.26 -8.38 -20.93
CA ASN A 156 -8.80 -7.05 -21.26
C ASN A 156 -10.32 -7.03 -21.52
N SER A 157 -10.92 -8.13 -21.98
CA SER A 157 -12.37 -8.24 -22.15
C SER A 157 -13.14 -8.26 -20.82
N ALA A 158 -12.56 -8.83 -19.76
CA ALA A 158 -13.12 -8.89 -18.42
C ALA A 158 -12.80 -7.65 -17.57
N GLN A 159 -11.68 -6.96 -17.84
CA GLN A 159 -11.30 -5.72 -17.14
C GLN A 159 -12.29 -4.56 -17.31
N ALA A 160 -13.12 -4.62 -18.37
CA ALA A 160 -14.15 -3.63 -18.63
C ALA A 160 -15.28 -3.64 -17.58
N VAL A 161 -15.40 -4.68 -16.75
CA VAL A 161 -16.48 -4.82 -15.76
C VAL A 161 -16.04 -4.21 -14.41
N PRO A 162 -16.69 -3.11 -13.96
CA PRO A 162 -16.45 -2.56 -12.63
C PRO A 162 -16.75 -3.57 -11.53
N LEU A 163 -15.80 -3.74 -10.60
CA LEU A 163 -16.01 -4.57 -9.43
C LEU A 163 -16.68 -3.80 -8.28
N ALA A 164 -17.47 -4.53 -7.50
CA ALA A 164 -18.26 -3.99 -6.40
C ALA A 164 -17.61 -4.29 -5.03
N LEU A 165 -17.54 -3.27 -4.17
CA LEU A 165 -17.13 -3.43 -2.77
C LEU A 165 -18.28 -3.97 -1.93
N ARG A 166 -18.02 -5.08 -1.25
CA ARG A 166 -18.89 -5.67 -0.24
C ARG A 166 -18.29 -5.47 1.14
N GLU A 167 -19.14 -5.21 2.12
CA GLU A 167 -18.75 -5.10 3.52
C GLU A 167 -19.42 -6.25 4.27
N ASP A 168 -18.62 -7.12 4.87
CA ASP A 168 -19.06 -8.15 5.80
C ASP A 168 -18.68 -7.72 7.22
N ALA A 169 -19.64 -7.75 8.14
CA ALA A 169 -19.44 -7.41 9.55
C ALA A 169 -18.38 -8.28 10.25
N ARG A 170 -18.07 -9.47 9.71
CA ARG A 170 -17.10 -10.44 10.25
C ARG A 170 -15.83 -10.58 9.40
N GLN A 171 -15.93 -10.44 8.07
CA GLN A 171 -14.80 -10.67 7.14
C GLN A 171 -14.16 -9.39 6.58
N GLY A 172 -14.71 -8.23 6.90
CA GLY A 172 -14.18 -6.94 6.48
C GLY A 172 -14.65 -6.49 5.11
N VAL A 173 -13.86 -5.64 4.45
CA VAL A 173 -14.19 -5.10 3.12
C VAL A 173 -13.58 -6.02 2.06
N THR A 174 -14.41 -6.58 1.19
CA THR A 174 -13.99 -7.46 0.09
C THR A 174 -14.45 -6.93 -1.25
N VAL A 175 -13.73 -7.28 -2.31
CA VAL A 175 -14.08 -6.91 -3.69
C VAL A 175 -14.68 -8.14 -4.36
N ALA A 176 -15.98 -8.07 -4.68
CA ALA A 176 -16.67 -9.19 -5.29
C ALA A 176 -16.22 -9.38 -6.73
N GLY A 177 -15.80 -10.60 -7.07
CA GLY A 177 -15.32 -10.94 -8.42
C GLY A 177 -13.87 -10.58 -8.69
N LEU A 178 -13.11 -10.16 -7.67
CA LEU A 178 -11.66 -10.02 -7.77
C LEU A 178 -11.01 -11.40 -7.90
N SER A 179 -10.10 -11.56 -8.86
CA SER A 179 -9.37 -12.81 -9.07
C SER A 179 -8.29 -13.05 -8.02
N ASP A 180 -8.13 -14.31 -7.64
CA ASP A 180 -7.05 -14.80 -6.79
C ASP A 180 -6.13 -15.68 -7.64
N HIS A 181 -4.83 -15.42 -7.58
CA HIS A 181 -3.79 -16.19 -8.27
C HIS A 181 -2.87 -16.81 -7.22
N VAL A 182 -2.40 -18.03 -7.42
CA VAL A 182 -1.57 -18.76 -6.44
C VAL A 182 -0.14 -18.89 -7.00
N PRO A 183 0.73 -17.90 -6.75
CA PRO A 183 2.13 -17.95 -7.18
C PRO A 183 2.94 -18.91 -6.30
N HIS A 184 3.93 -19.58 -6.87
CA HIS A 184 4.81 -20.51 -6.15
C HIS A 184 6.17 -19.93 -5.78
N ASN A 185 6.55 -18.80 -6.40
CA ASN A 185 7.84 -18.15 -6.21
C ASN A 185 7.73 -16.65 -6.51
N VAL A 186 8.80 -15.91 -6.23
CA VAL A 186 8.85 -14.45 -6.43
C VAL A 186 8.78 -14.09 -7.92
N GLU A 187 9.35 -14.90 -8.80
CA GLU A 187 9.37 -14.68 -10.25
C GLU A 187 7.95 -14.68 -10.84
N GLU A 188 7.09 -15.61 -10.41
CA GLU A 188 5.67 -15.65 -10.79
C GLU A 188 4.92 -14.41 -10.30
N VAL A 189 5.21 -13.93 -9.08
CA VAL A 189 4.62 -12.67 -8.58
C VAL A 189 5.03 -11.49 -9.43
N MET A 190 6.32 -11.40 -9.79
CA MET A 190 6.81 -10.32 -10.65
C MET A 190 6.22 -10.39 -12.06
N GLY A 191 6.03 -11.59 -12.62
CA GLY A 191 5.32 -11.77 -13.89
C GLY A 191 3.87 -11.28 -13.84
N LEU A 192 3.16 -11.57 -12.75
CA LEU A 192 1.80 -11.06 -12.52
C LEU A 192 1.78 -9.54 -12.36
N LEU A 193 2.76 -8.98 -11.65
CA LEU A 193 2.88 -7.53 -11.45
C LEU A 193 3.16 -6.79 -12.77
N LEU A 194 4.07 -7.31 -13.60
CA LEU A 194 4.36 -6.76 -14.93
C LEU A 194 3.10 -6.73 -15.79
N ARG A 195 2.41 -7.87 -15.91
CA ARG A 195 1.14 -7.97 -16.64
C ARG A 195 0.08 -7.00 -16.11
N GLY A 196 -0.06 -6.90 -14.79
CA GLY A 196 -0.99 -5.97 -14.17
C GLY A 196 -0.67 -4.50 -14.43
N ASN A 197 0.62 -4.14 -14.49
CA ASN A 197 1.07 -2.78 -14.79
C ASN A 197 0.88 -2.41 -16.27
N GLU A 198 1.06 -3.36 -17.19
CA GLU A 198 0.72 -3.17 -18.61
C GLU A 198 -0.77 -2.88 -18.78
N ASN A 199 -1.61 -3.68 -18.11
CA ASN A 199 -3.06 -3.50 -18.11
C ASN A 199 -3.50 -2.16 -17.51
N ARG A 200 -2.84 -1.74 -16.41
CA ARG A 200 -3.02 -0.41 -15.80
C ARG A 200 -2.72 0.72 -16.79
N THR A 201 -1.74 0.54 -17.68
CA THR A 201 -1.29 1.58 -18.63
C THR A 201 -2.20 1.67 -19.87
N MET A 202 -2.84 0.59 -20.28
CA MET A 202 -3.67 0.49 -21.50
C MET A 202 -5.10 1.04 -21.35
N SER A 203 -5.44 1.71 -20.25
CA SER A 203 -6.77 2.31 -20.05
C SER A 203 -7.10 3.39 -21.11
N PRO A 204 -8.35 3.47 -21.62
CA PRO A 204 -8.73 4.19 -22.85
C PRO A 204 -8.63 5.73 -22.82
N THR A 205 -7.88 6.32 -21.91
CA THR A 205 -7.57 7.76 -21.88
C THR A 205 -6.18 8.00 -22.46
N GLU A 206 -6.15 8.60 -23.66
CA GLU A 206 -4.98 9.09 -24.40
C GLU A 206 -3.78 9.50 -23.53
N ALA A 207 -2.62 8.89 -23.81
CA ALA A 207 -1.26 9.43 -23.67
C ALA A 207 -0.91 10.22 -22.38
N ASN A 208 -1.46 9.85 -21.22
CA ASN A 208 -1.02 10.36 -19.92
C ASN A 208 -0.48 9.22 -19.06
N ALA A 209 0.45 9.52 -18.15
CA ALA A 209 0.97 8.55 -17.19
C ALA A 209 -0.14 8.08 -16.23
N VAL A 210 -0.89 7.03 -16.62
CA VAL A 210 -2.06 6.51 -15.89
C VAL A 210 -1.71 6.15 -14.43
N SER A 211 -0.46 5.77 -14.16
CA SER A 211 0.06 5.50 -12.82
C SER A 211 -0.05 6.67 -11.84
N SER A 212 -0.02 7.91 -12.32
CA SER A 212 -0.19 9.11 -11.48
C SER A 212 -1.63 9.34 -11.02
N ARG A 213 -2.60 8.70 -11.67
CA ARG A 213 -4.05 8.99 -11.54
C ARG A 213 -4.88 7.83 -11.00
N SER A 214 -4.36 6.61 -10.98
CA SER A 214 -5.01 5.46 -10.34
C SER A 214 -4.24 4.99 -9.12
N HIS A 215 -4.95 4.43 -8.15
CA HIS A 215 -4.34 3.73 -7.01
C HIS A 215 -4.18 2.26 -7.37
N ALA A 216 -3.00 1.69 -7.19
CA ALA A 216 -2.77 0.26 -7.35
C ALA A 216 -2.68 -0.41 -5.98
N VAL A 217 -3.40 -1.51 -5.80
CA VAL A 217 -3.50 -2.26 -4.54
C VAL A 217 -3.18 -3.73 -4.83
N LEU A 218 -1.99 -4.16 -4.39
CA LEU A 218 -1.61 -5.56 -4.36
C LEU A 218 -2.01 -6.15 -3.00
N GLN A 219 -2.80 -7.21 -3.01
CA GLN A 219 -3.21 -7.94 -1.82
C GLN A 219 -2.60 -9.34 -1.86
N VAL A 220 -1.84 -9.68 -0.83
CA VAL A 220 -1.26 -11.00 -0.63
C VAL A 220 -1.96 -11.65 0.54
N HIS A 221 -2.61 -12.76 0.30
CA HIS A 221 -3.33 -13.55 1.29
C HIS A 221 -2.46 -14.73 1.71
N VAL A 222 -2.15 -14.82 3.00
CA VAL A 222 -1.40 -15.92 3.58
C VAL A 222 -2.32 -16.70 4.49
N ARG A 223 -2.60 -17.95 4.11
CA ARG A 223 -3.38 -18.90 4.90
C ARG A 223 -2.48 -19.99 5.40
N GLN A 224 -2.55 -20.29 6.69
CA GLN A 224 -1.68 -21.31 7.30
C GLN A 224 -2.52 -22.27 8.13
N LYS A 225 -2.14 -23.55 8.08
CA LYS A 225 -2.66 -24.61 8.94
C LYS A 225 -1.49 -25.44 9.49
N PRO A 226 -1.48 -25.82 10.78
CA PRO A 226 -0.51 -26.78 11.31
C PRO A 226 -0.56 -28.11 10.54
N LYS A 227 0.59 -28.71 10.22
CA LYS A 227 0.65 -30.08 9.67
C LYS A 227 0.51 -31.15 10.77
N ALA A 228 0.90 -30.83 12.01
CA ALA A 228 0.78 -31.73 13.15
C ALA A 228 -0.69 -31.90 13.60
N GLY A 229 -1.15 -33.16 13.66
CA GLY A 229 -2.53 -33.56 13.94
C GLY A 229 -2.96 -33.43 15.40
N GLY A 230 -3.15 -32.20 15.89
CA GLY A 230 -3.91 -31.96 17.12
C GLY A 230 -5.43 -32.05 16.87
N LEU A 231 -6.21 -32.31 17.93
CA LEU A 231 -7.69 -32.29 17.91
C LEU A 231 -8.29 -30.95 17.46
N GLN A 232 -7.49 -29.89 17.52
CA GLN A 232 -7.86 -28.52 17.18
C GLN A 232 -6.91 -28.03 16.08
N THR A 233 -7.45 -27.82 14.88
CA THR A 233 -6.69 -27.25 13.76
C THR A 233 -7.06 -25.78 13.64
N ASP A 234 -6.27 -24.94 14.30
CA ASP A 234 -6.41 -23.49 14.18
C ASP A 234 -5.85 -23.06 12.81
N VAL A 235 -6.72 -22.50 11.97
CA VAL A 235 -6.34 -21.92 10.68
C VAL A 235 -6.10 -20.43 10.89
N THR A 236 -4.90 -19.96 10.59
CA THR A 236 -4.59 -18.53 10.60
C THR A 236 -4.68 -17.94 9.20
N THR A 237 -5.13 -16.70 9.12
CA THR A 237 -5.20 -15.95 7.85
C THR A 237 -4.65 -14.56 8.04
N ALA A 238 -3.88 -14.06 7.10
CA ALA A 238 -3.40 -12.69 7.09
C ALA A 238 -3.50 -12.12 5.69
N THR A 239 -3.85 -10.84 5.61
CA THR A 239 -3.74 -10.06 4.37
C THR A 239 -2.62 -9.04 4.53
N LEU A 240 -1.63 -9.10 3.64
CA LEU A 240 -0.66 -8.05 3.41
C LEU A 240 -1.12 -7.21 2.22
N SER A 241 -1.37 -5.93 2.42
CA SER A 241 -1.69 -4.99 1.34
C SER A 241 -0.51 -4.07 1.05
N ILE A 242 -0.03 -4.05 -0.19
CA ILE A 242 1.02 -3.14 -0.66
C ILE A 242 0.39 -2.20 -1.69
N ILE A 243 0.46 -0.89 -1.43
CA ILE A 243 -0.39 0.08 -2.13
C ILE A 243 0.45 1.25 -2.67
N ASP A 244 0.32 1.50 -3.97
CA ASP A 244 0.87 2.66 -4.67
C ASP A 244 -0.28 3.63 -4.96
N LEU A 245 -0.38 4.70 -4.16
CA LEU A 245 -1.45 5.69 -4.30
C LEU A 245 -1.19 6.62 -5.49
N ALA A 246 -2.27 7.21 -6.03
CA ALA A 246 -2.19 8.29 -7.00
C ALA A 246 -1.44 9.51 -6.42
N GLY A 247 -1.00 10.42 -7.31
CA GLY A 247 -0.33 11.67 -6.93
C GLY A 247 -1.17 12.52 -5.97
N SER A 248 -0.56 13.01 -4.90
CA SER A 248 -1.22 13.86 -3.90
C SER A 248 -1.43 15.30 -4.34
N GLU A 249 -0.80 15.71 -5.44
CA GLU A 249 -0.90 17.06 -5.96
C GLU A 249 -2.31 17.41 -6.37
N ARG A 250 -2.67 18.68 -6.19
CA ARG A 250 -3.96 19.16 -6.64
C ARG A 250 -3.95 19.31 -8.15
N ALA A 251 -4.85 18.60 -8.83
CA ALA A 251 -5.13 18.88 -10.23
C ALA A 251 -5.36 20.39 -10.43
N THR A 252 -4.48 21.04 -11.20
CA THR A 252 -4.71 22.41 -11.62
C THR A 252 -5.98 22.41 -12.46
N VAL A 253 -6.93 23.30 -12.12
CA VAL A 253 -8.16 23.48 -12.89
C VAL A 253 -7.77 24.08 -14.24
N ALA A 254 -7.29 23.23 -15.16
CA ALA A 254 -7.07 23.62 -16.53
C ALA A 254 -8.43 23.98 -17.12
N ARG A 255 -8.48 25.11 -17.85
CA ARG A 255 -9.67 25.61 -18.56
C ARG A 255 -10.10 24.72 -19.75
N ASN A 256 -9.94 23.40 -19.65
CA ASN A 256 -10.22 22.46 -20.75
C ASN A 256 -11.21 21.38 -20.30
N ASN A 257 -12.28 21.26 -21.10
CA ASN A 257 -13.29 20.20 -21.26
C ASN A 257 -13.72 19.40 -20.01
N GLY A 258 -15.03 19.44 -19.72
CA GLY A 258 -15.63 18.93 -18.48
C GLY A 258 -15.39 17.46 -18.12
N THR A 259 -14.97 16.59 -19.04
CA THR A 259 -14.63 15.18 -18.74
C THR A 259 -13.32 15.05 -17.95
N ARG A 260 -12.25 15.74 -18.37
CA ARG A 260 -10.96 15.76 -17.65
C ARG A 260 -11.07 16.47 -16.29
N MET A 261 -11.93 17.49 -16.21
CA MET A 261 -12.23 18.16 -14.95
C MET A 261 -12.94 17.23 -13.95
N ARG A 262 -13.90 16.40 -14.42
CA ARG A 262 -14.57 15.40 -13.57
C ARG A 262 -13.63 14.27 -13.13
N GLU A 263 -12.76 13.81 -14.02
CA GLU A 263 -11.73 12.81 -13.71
C GLU A 263 -10.79 13.31 -12.61
N GLY A 264 -10.19 14.49 -12.79
CA GLY A 264 -9.34 15.12 -11.77
C GLY A 264 -10.06 15.34 -10.44
N ALA A 265 -11.34 15.73 -10.50
CA ALA A 265 -12.17 15.87 -9.30
C ALA A 265 -12.37 14.53 -8.57
N ASN A 266 -12.55 13.42 -9.27
CA ASN A 266 -12.73 12.10 -8.67
C ASN A 266 -11.42 11.49 -8.15
N ILE A 267 -10.29 11.74 -8.81
CA ILE A 267 -8.97 11.35 -8.29
C ILE A 267 -8.71 12.10 -6.97
N ASN A 268 -8.89 13.42 -6.97
CA ASN A 268 -8.78 14.23 -5.77
C ASN A 268 -9.81 13.84 -4.70
N ARG A 269 -11.00 13.39 -5.09
CA ARG A 269 -12.02 12.91 -4.14
C ARG A 269 -11.49 11.75 -3.30
N SER A 270 -10.84 10.77 -3.92
CA SER A 270 -10.32 9.59 -3.20
C SER A 270 -9.26 9.97 -2.15
N LEU A 271 -8.34 10.86 -2.49
CA LEU A 271 -7.27 11.35 -1.60
C LEU A 271 -7.77 12.38 -0.57
N LEU A 272 -8.76 13.21 -0.93
CA LEU A 272 -9.43 14.12 0.01
C LEU A 272 -10.22 13.32 1.05
N ALA A 273 -10.95 12.29 0.64
CA ALA A 273 -11.64 11.38 1.55
C ALA A 273 -10.64 10.69 2.49
N LEU A 274 -9.50 10.24 1.95
CA LEU A 274 -8.41 9.68 2.76
C LEU A 274 -7.94 10.67 3.81
N ALA A 275 -7.76 11.93 3.41
CA ALA A 275 -7.32 12.96 4.33
C ALA A 275 -8.34 13.30 5.41
N ASN A 276 -9.63 13.30 5.06
CA ASN A 276 -10.72 13.47 6.03
C ASN A 276 -10.76 12.31 7.02
N CYS A 277 -10.53 11.06 6.58
CA CYS A 277 -10.43 9.91 7.47
C CYS A 277 -9.27 10.03 8.44
N ILE A 278 -8.07 10.40 7.97
CA ILE A 278 -6.88 10.59 8.82
C ILE A 278 -7.13 11.69 9.86
N ASN A 279 -7.67 12.84 9.44
CA ASN A 279 -7.98 13.94 10.36
C ASN A 279 -9.00 13.52 11.43
N ALA A 280 -10.05 12.79 11.05
CA ALA A 280 -11.05 12.30 11.99
C ALA A 280 -10.49 11.25 12.97
N LEU A 281 -9.60 10.36 12.49
CA LEU A 281 -8.94 9.35 13.31
C LEU A 281 -7.98 9.92 14.36
N CYS A 282 -7.38 11.08 14.07
CA CYS A 282 -6.47 11.75 15.00
C CYS A 282 -7.21 12.53 16.10
N ASP A 283 -8.44 13.00 15.84
CA ASP A 283 -9.23 13.79 16.79
C ASP A 283 -10.08 12.89 17.71
N GLN A 284 -9.41 12.15 18.60
CA GLN A 284 -10.06 11.23 19.55
C GLN A 284 -10.96 11.92 20.60
N LYS A 285 -10.86 13.25 20.74
CA LYS A 285 -11.67 14.02 21.69
C LYS A 285 -13.14 14.05 21.30
N THR A 286 -13.42 13.87 20.01
CA THR A 286 -14.78 13.77 19.51
C THR A 286 -14.98 12.34 19.02
N LYS A 287 -15.98 11.61 19.53
CA LYS A 287 -16.42 10.33 18.96
C LYS A 287 -17.09 10.56 17.59
N ARG A 288 -16.42 11.27 16.69
CA ARG A 288 -16.93 11.64 15.37
C ARG A 288 -16.93 10.41 14.47
N HIS A 289 -17.96 10.34 13.65
CA HIS A 289 -18.05 9.39 12.55
C HIS A 289 -16.85 9.57 11.60
N ILE A 290 -16.15 8.47 11.30
CA ILE A 290 -15.04 8.47 10.33
C ILE A 290 -15.63 8.22 8.93
N PRO A 291 -15.42 9.13 7.97
CA PRO A 291 -16.12 9.09 6.69
C PRO A 291 -15.49 8.12 5.66
N TYR A 292 -15.26 6.87 6.04
CA TYR A 292 -14.69 5.86 5.12
C TYR A 292 -15.54 5.61 3.88
N ARG A 293 -16.82 6.01 3.87
CA ARG A 293 -17.74 5.79 2.75
C ARG A 293 -17.63 6.84 1.64
N ASP A 294 -16.85 7.89 1.85
CA ASP A 294 -16.75 9.02 0.91
C ASP A 294 -16.02 8.65 -0.39
N SER A 295 -15.20 7.59 -0.37
CA SER A 295 -14.53 7.02 -1.55
C SER A 295 -14.36 5.50 -1.47
N LYS A 296 -14.29 4.82 -2.62
CA LYS A 296 -13.99 3.37 -2.67
C LYS A 296 -12.63 3.04 -2.06
N LEU A 297 -11.63 3.91 -2.26
CA LEU A 297 -10.30 3.75 -1.67
C LEU A 297 -10.35 3.75 -0.14
N THR A 298 -11.07 4.69 0.47
CA THR A 298 -11.17 4.75 1.94
C THR A 298 -11.97 3.60 2.53
N ARG A 299 -12.94 3.07 1.79
CA ARG A 299 -13.64 1.82 2.16
C ARG A 299 -12.68 0.63 2.15
N LEU A 300 -11.86 0.49 1.11
CA LEU A 300 -10.81 -0.55 1.05
C LEU A 300 -9.82 -0.42 2.21
N LEU A 301 -9.36 0.80 2.49
CA LEU A 301 -8.39 1.10 3.55
C LEU A 301 -8.98 1.17 4.96
N LYS A 302 -10.28 0.93 5.14
CA LYS A 302 -10.97 1.06 6.43
C LYS A 302 -10.29 0.26 7.54
N PHE A 303 -9.83 -0.96 7.23
CA PHE A 303 -9.13 -1.80 8.20
C PHE A 303 -7.67 -1.41 8.39
N SER A 304 -7.02 -0.90 7.35
CA SER A 304 -5.65 -0.38 7.40
C SER A 304 -5.56 0.89 8.24
N LEU A 305 -6.56 1.76 8.21
CA LEU A 305 -6.55 3.05 8.89
C LEU A 305 -7.44 3.01 10.13
N GLY A 306 -6.87 2.68 11.29
CA GLY A 306 -7.59 2.66 12.57
C GLY A 306 -8.32 1.35 12.90
N GLY A 307 -8.20 0.32 12.06
CA GLY A 307 -8.80 -1.00 12.27
C GLY A 307 -7.81 -2.07 12.73
N ASN A 308 -8.17 -3.34 12.46
CA ASN A 308 -7.33 -4.51 12.71
C ASN A 308 -6.25 -4.69 11.63
N CYS A 309 -5.20 -3.87 11.70
CA CYS A 309 -4.06 -3.93 10.79
C CYS A 309 -2.82 -3.26 11.38
N ARG A 310 -1.65 -3.83 11.13
CA ARG A 310 -0.37 -3.10 11.28
C ARG A 310 -0.10 -2.32 10.02
N THR A 311 0.04 -1.00 10.15
CA THR A 311 0.06 -0.11 8.99
C THR A 311 1.32 0.73 8.97
N VAL A 312 2.01 0.72 7.84
CA VAL A 312 3.15 1.59 7.53
C VAL A 312 2.75 2.54 6.42
N MET A 313 3.00 3.83 6.63
CA MET A 313 2.83 4.87 5.61
C MET A 313 4.22 5.33 5.16
N ILE A 314 4.59 5.05 3.91
CA ILE A 314 5.83 5.57 3.32
C ILE A 314 5.51 6.90 2.65
N THR A 315 6.12 7.97 3.13
CA THR A 315 5.85 9.32 2.64
C THR A 315 6.97 9.77 1.72
N CYS A 316 6.68 9.87 0.43
CA CYS A 316 7.64 10.23 -0.61
C CYS A 316 7.53 11.74 -0.92
N VAL A 317 8.63 12.48 -0.77
CA VAL A 317 8.68 13.94 -1.02
C VAL A 317 9.83 14.29 -1.94
N SER A 318 9.68 15.35 -2.73
CA SER A 318 10.78 15.90 -3.51
C SER A 318 11.49 17.00 -2.72
N PRO A 319 12.84 17.02 -2.69
CA PRO A 319 13.60 18.11 -2.11
C PRO A 319 13.60 19.36 -3.00
N ALA A 320 13.16 19.30 -4.25
CA ALA A 320 13.20 20.43 -5.16
C ALA A 320 12.20 21.53 -4.80
N SER A 321 12.62 22.80 -4.88
CA SER A 321 11.76 23.96 -4.60
C SER A 321 10.51 24.06 -5.49
N THR A 322 10.50 23.42 -6.66
CA THR A 322 9.32 23.32 -7.53
C THR A 322 8.17 22.55 -6.87
N TYR A 323 8.48 21.64 -5.95
CA TYR A 323 7.52 20.85 -5.18
C TYR A 323 7.19 21.45 -3.81
N TYR A 324 7.62 22.68 -3.52
CA TYR A 324 7.55 23.29 -2.18
C TYR A 324 6.20 23.11 -1.47
N GLU A 325 5.09 23.49 -2.12
CA GLU A 325 3.76 23.40 -1.51
C GLU A 325 3.30 21.95 -1.32
N GLU A 326 3.60 21.07 -2.27
CA GLU A 326 3.21 19.66 -2.21
C GLU A 326 4.01 18.88 -1.16
N THR A 327 5.31 19.14 -1.07
CA THR A 327 6.18 18.60 -0.01
C THR A 327 5.69 19.05 1.37
N HIS A 328 5.40 20.34 1.55
CA HIS A 328 4.87 20.86 2.81
C HIS A 328 3.53 20.22 3.21
N ASN A 329 2.61 20.07 2.26
CA ASN A 329 1.30 19.45 2.50
C ASN A 329 1.46 17.96 2.85
N THR A 330 2.31 17.26 2.12
CA THR A 330 2.63 15.84 2.32
C THR A 330 3.25 15.59 3.70
N LEU A 331 4.20 16.41 4.13
CA LEU A 331 4.82 16.31 5.47
C LEU A 331 3.81 16.59 6.60
N LYS A 332 2.97 17.63 6.44
CA LYS A 332 1.87 17.88 7.39
C LYS A 332 0.92 16.71 7.49
N TYR A 333 0.64 16.08 6.36
CA TYR A 333 -0.25 14.93 6.28
C TYR A 333 0.31 13.72 7.04
N ALA A 334 1.56 13.34 6.74
CA ALA A 334 2.27 12.27 7.43
C ALA A 334 2.39 12.52 8.94
N ASN A 335 2.69 13.77 9.34
CA ASN A 335 2.83 14.13 10.75
C ASN A 335 1.51 14.02 11.54
N ARG A 336 0.36 14.09 10.85
CA ARG A 336 -0.94 13.75 11.47
C ARG A 336 -1.12 12.24 11.53
N ALA A 337 -0.93 11.55 10.40
CA ALA A 337 -1.15 10.12 10.25
C ALA A 337 -0.42 9.26 11.29
N LYS A 338 0.80 9.65 11.70
CA LYS A 338 1.56 8.94 12.75
C LYS A 338 0.85 8.84 14.11
N ASN A 339 -0.15 9.69 14.38
CA ASN A 339 -0.90 9.67 15.64
C ASN A 339 -2.13 8.73 15.59
N ILE A 340 -2.42 8.11 14.45
CA ILE A 340 -3.50 7.14 14.33
C ILE A 340 -3.11 5.88 15.10
N LYS A 341 -3.97 5.47 16.04
CA LYS A 341 -3.80 4.22 16.78
C LYS A 341 -4.62 3.11 16.11
N THR A 342 -4.01 1.96 15.88
CA THR A 342 -4.69 0.74 15.41
C THR A 342 -4.82 -0.27 16.56
N THR A 343 -5.83 -1.12 16.49
CA THR A 343 -6.01 -2.23 17.44
C THR A 343 -5.86 -3.53 16.68
N VAL A 344 -4.75 -4.21 16.90
CA VAL A 344 -4.34 -5.38 16.11
C VAL A 344 -4.75 -6.67 16.83
N ALA A 345 -5.40 -7.58 16.11
CA ALA A 345 -5.88 -8.86 16.57
C ALA A 345 -5.56 -9.96 15.55
N LYS A 346 -5.16 -11.13 16.05
CA LYS A 346 -4.78 -12.28 15.23
C LYS A 346 -6.03 -12.88 14.58
N ASN A 347 -6.03 -13.06 13.26
CA ASN A 347 -7.14 -13.75 12.60
C ASN A 347 -6.90 -15.26 12.70
N THR A 348 -7.63 -15.91 13.60
CA THR A 348 -7.62 -17.36 13.78
C THR A 348 -9.04 -17.89 13.67
N LYS A 349 -9.23 -18.92 12.84
CA LYS A 349 -10.47 -19.70 12.80
C LYS A 349 -10.15 -21.05 13.41
N SER A 350 -10.71 -21.32 14.58
CA SER A 350 -10.62 -22.65 15.17
C SER A 350 -11.63 -23.56 14.51
N THR A 351 -11.16 -24.53 13.73
CA THR A 351 -11.98 -25.66 13.33
C THR A 351 -11.92 -26.70 14.44
N GLN A 352 -13.00 -26.82 15.20
CA GLN A 352 -13.22 -28.04 15.96
C GLN A 352 -13.39 -29.16 14.94
N VAL A 353 -12.38 -30.01 14.79
CA VAL A 353 -12.58 -31.31 14.17
C VAL A 353 -13.58 -32.00 15.08
N HIS A 354 -14.84 -32.14 14.64
CA HIS A 354 -15.89 -32.76 15.44
C HIS A 354 -15.48 -34.21 15.70
N LEU A 355 -14.80 -34.45 16.83
CA LEU A 355 -14.51 -35.77 17.38
C LEU A 355 -15.76 -36.66 17.38
N ALA A 356 -16.95 -36.07 17.56
CA ALA A 356 -18.24 -36.74 17.47
C ALA A 356 -18.48 -37.42 16.09
N GLN A 357 -18.05 -36.81 14.98
CA GLN A 357 -18.19 -37.40 13.64
C GLN A 357 -17.22 -38.57 13.43
N TYR A 358 -15.99 -38.49 13.97
CA TYR A 358 -15.04 -39.61 13.94
C TYR A 358 -15.46 -40.74 14.89
N GLN A 359 -15.95 -40.44 16.09
CA GLN A 359 -16.51 -41.43 17.01
C GLN A 359 -17.72 -42.14 16.41
N GLY A 360 -18.57 -41.42 15.67
CA GLY A 360 -19.68 -42.00 14.91
C GLY A 360 -19.19 -42.99 13.85
N LYS A 361 -18.25 -42.58 12.99
CA LYS A 361 -17.67 -43.45 11.96
C LYS A 361 -16.91 -44.65 12.54
N ILE A 362 -16.17 -44.48 13.63
CA ILE A 362 -15.46 -45.57 14.31
C ILE A 362 -16.45 -46.59 14.88
N ARG A 363 -17.59 -46.14 15.45
CA ARG A 363 -18.65 -47.04 15.92
C ARG A 363 -19.30 -47.79 14.77
N GLU A 364 -19.69 -47.08 13.71
CA GLU A 364 -20.26 -47.70 12.50
C GLU A 364 -19.34 -48.76 11.91
N GLN A 365 -18.05 -48.45 11.75
CA GLN A 365 -17.05 -49.39 11.24
C GLN A 365 -16.81 -50.56 12.21
N SER A 366 -16.81 -50.32 13.52
CA SER A 366 -16.65 -51.38 14.52
C SER A 366 -17.84 -52.33 14.54
N ASP A 367 -19.06 -51.82 14.35
CA ASP A 367 -20.27 -52.63 14.30
C ASP A 367 -20.36 -53.42 13.00
N GLU A 368 -19.93 -52.84 11.87
CA GLU A 368 -19.82 -53.53 10.58
C GLU A 368 -18.77 -54.66 10.63
N ILE A 369 -17.59 -54.42 11.22
CA ILE A 369 -16.57 -55.46 11.42
C ILE A 369 -17.11 -56.60 12.28
N LYS A 370 -17.83 -56.30 13.37
CA LYS A 370 -18.46 -57.33 14.22
C LYS A 370 -19.53 -58.13 13.49
N ARG A 371 -20.27 -57.50 12.57
CA ARG A 371 -21.26 -58.19 11.74
C ARG A 371 -20.59 -59.17 10.80
N LEU A 372 -19.57 -58.70 10.06
CA LEU A 372 -18.82 -59.51 9.10
C LEU A 372 -18.02 -60.65 9.75
N GLN A 373 -17.65 -60.54 11.03
CA GLN A 373 -16.98 -61.63 11.78
C GLN A 373 -17.94 -62.71 12.31
N ARG A 374 -19.26 -62.48 12.23
CA ARG A 374 -20.29 -63.44 12.68
C ARG A 374 -20.94 -64.21 11.53
N GLU A 375 -20.68 -63.80 10.30
CA GLU A 375 -20.92 -64.56 9.07
C GLU A 375 -19.69 -65.42 8.76
#